data_AF-A0A173YR07-F1
#
_entry.id   AF-A0A173YR07-F1
#
_cell.length_a   1.000
_cell.length_b   1.000
_cell.length_c   1.000
_cell.angle_alpha   90.00
_cell.angle_beta   90.00
_cell.angle_gamma   90.00
#
_symmetry.space_group_name_H-M   'P 1'
#
loop_
_entity.id
_entity.type
_entity.pdbx_description
1 polymer ?
#
loop_
_entity_poly.entity_id
_entity_poly.type
_entity_poly.pdbx_seq_one_letter_code
_entity_poly.pdbx_strand_id
1 'polypeptide(L)'
;MERIQFYPPEILKRVMLQDAKINGISISQLTVDILMEHYGLAVATENKKALSEIIDEVIDEVKTFVKDHPAGTTFDLLTASETFKNIHMVADGKPSTNRATVGKIFASKLGKDSFKNIVIVRTETGAIKRSPNRATLYRIL
;
A
#
# COMPACT_ATOMS: atom_id res chain seq x y z
N MET A 1 -35.51 6.13 12.30
CA MET A 1 -34.16 6.63 11.97
C MET A 1 -33.89 7.87 12.80
N GLU A 2 -32.74 7.94 13.46
CA GLU A 2 -32.31 9.15 14.16
C GLU A 2 -31.62 10.11 13.19
N ARG A 3 -31.88 11.41 13.33
CA ARG A 3 -31.23 12.46 12.53
C ARG A 3 -29.99 12.94 13.28
N ILE A 4 -28.82 12.76 12.68
CA ILE A 4 -27.55 13.27 13.19
C ILE A 4 -27.14 14.50 12.37
N GLN A 5 -26.87 15.62 13.04
CA GLN A 5 -26.35 16.84 12.42
C GLN A 5 -24.86 16.99 12.79
N PHE A 6 -24.02 17.28 11.78
CA PHE A 6 -22.58 17.39 11.95
C PHE A 6 -22.14 18.85 11.71
N TYR A 7 -21.49 19.43 12.71
CA TYR A 7 -21.01 20.82 12.69
C TYR A 7 -19.49 20.88 12.91
N PRO A 8 -18.68 20.56 11.88
CA PRO A 8 -17.24 20.57 11.99
C PRO A 8 -16.67 22.00 12.10
N PRO A 9 -15.52 22.20 12.75
CA PRO A 9 -14.75 23.44 12.64
C PRO A 9 -14.42 23.76 11.17
N GLU A 10 -14.34 25.05 10.81
CA GLU A 10 -14.14 25.48 9.42
C GLU A 10 -12.85 24.92 8.77
N ILE A 11 -11.80 24.68 9.57
CA ILE A 11 -10.57 24.04 9.09
C ILE A 11 -10.86 22.60 8.64
N LEU A 12 -11.55 21.82 9.48
CA LEU A 12 -11.90 20.43 9.17
C LEU A 12 -12.85 20.36 7.97
N LYS A 13 -13.86 21.23 7.93
CA LYS A 13 -14.79 21.34 6.79
C LYS A 13 -14.07 21.57 5.46
N ARG A 14 -13.08 22.47 5.45
CA ARG A 14 -12.28 22.77 4.25
C ARG A 14 -11.51 21.56 3.75
N VAL A 15 -10.82 20.85 4.67
CA VAL A 15 -10.06 19.64 4.32
C VAL A 15 -11.00 18.55 3.79
N MET A 16 -12.11 18.29 4.49
CA MET A 16 -13.10 17.30 4.04
C MET A 16 -13.71 17.64 2.68
N LEU A 17 -13.99 18.90 2.38
CA LEU A 17 -14.47 19.32 1.07
C LEU A 17 -13.43 19.09 -0.04
N GLN A 18 -12.15 19.29 0.26
CA GLN A 18 -11.07 19.03 -0.67
C GLN A 18 -10.93 17.53 -0.95
N ASP A 19 -10.92 16.70 0.09
CA ASP A 19 -10.83 15.24 -0.03
C ASP A 19 -12.03 14.67 -0.78
N ALA A 20 -13.24 15.15 -0.48
CA ALA A 20 -14.45 14.76 -1.19
C ALA A 20 -14.37 15.09 -2.69
N LYS A 21 -13.84 16.27 -3.04
CA LYS A 21 -13.62 16.68 -4.42
C LYS A 21 -12.58 15.83 -5.14
N ILE A 22 -11.46 15.52 -4.48
CA ILE A 22 -10.39 14.67 -5.03
C ILE A 22 -10.92 13.27 -5.31
N ASN A 23 -11.70 12.73 -4.38
CA ASN A 23 -12.28 11.38 -4.48
C ASN A 23 -13.57 11.32 -5.33
N GLY A 24 -14.07 12.46 -5.81
CA GLY A 24 -15.30 12.52 -6.62
C GLY A 24 -16.57 12.10 -5.86
N ILE A 25 -16.59 12.21 -4.53
CA ILE A 25 -17.70 11.79 -3.67
C ILE A 25 -18.33 12.97 -2.93
N SER A 26 -19.52 12.76 -2.36
CA SER A 26 -20.17 13.77 -1.51
C SER A 26 -19.49 13.85 -0.14
N ILE A 27 -19.58 15.01 0.51
CA ILE A 27 -19.05 15.19 1.87
C ILE A 27 -19.74 14.28 2.89
N SER A 28 -21.03 14.00 2.70
CA SER A 28 -21.78 13.07 3.56
C SER A 28 -21.24 11.65 3.42
N GLN A 29 -20.98 11.21 2.19
CA GLN A 29 -20.40 9.89 1.94
C GLN A 29 -19.01 9.76 2.57
N LEU A 30 -18.13 10.75 2.32
CA LEU A 30 -16.81 10.79 2.94
C LEU A 30 -16.89 10.74 4.47
N THR A 31 -17.82 11.48 5.07
CA THR A 31 -18.00 11.51 6.53
C THR A 31 -18.40 10.14 7.06
N VAL A 32 -19.36 9.48 6.40
CA VAL A 32 -19.79 8.13 6.77
C VAL A 32 -18.65 7.14 6.60
N ASP A 33 -17.90 7.19 5.50
CA ASP A 33 -16.77 6.30 5.23
C ASP A 33 -15.68 6.42 6.30
N ILE A 34 -15.29 7.65 6.66
CA ILE A 34 -14.32 7.92 7.73
C ILE A 34 -14.81 7.38 9.07
N LEU A 35 -16.08 7.60 9.42
CA LEU A 35 -16.64 7.11 10.68
C LEU A 35 -16.73 5.58 10.71
N MET A 36 -17.14 4.97 9.60
CA MET A 36 -17.18 3.53 9.43
C MET A 36 -15.77 2.93 9.57
N GLU A 37 -14.75 3.54 8.97
CA GLU A 37 -13.35 3.13 9.14
C GLU A 37 -12.89 3.32 10.59
N HIS A 38 -13.16 4.47 11.20
CA HIS A 38 -12.77 4.79 12.57
C HIS A 38 -13.32 3.78 13.59
N TYR A 39 -14.57 3.33 13.40
CA TYR A 39 -15.20 2.34 14.27
C TYR A 39 -14.99 0.89 13.82
N GLY A 40 -14.20 0.63 12.77
CA GLY A 40 -14.01 -0.72 12.21
C GLY A 40 -15.29 -1.33 11.62
N LEU A 41 -16.30 -0.48 11.37
CA LEU A 41 -17.61 -0.85 10.82
C LEU A 41 -17.64 -0.76 9.29
N ALA A 42 -16.56 -0.30 8.66
CA ALA A 42 -16.39 -0.36 7.22
C ALA A 42 -16.53 -1.82 6.76
N VAL A 43 -17.79 -2.19 6.46
CA VAL A 43 -18.12 -3.30 5.59
C VAL A 43 -17.19 -3.10 4.42
N ALA A 44 -16.43 -4.14 4.09
CA ALA A 44 -15.63 -4.17 2.89
C ALA A 44 -16.51 -3.61 1.76
N THR A 45 -16.35 -2.33 1.45
CA THR A 45 -16.83 -1.77 0.20
C THR A 45 -16.29 -2.72 -0.83
N GLU A 46 -17.09 -2.97 -1.87
CA GLU A 46 -16.89 -4.01 -2.87
C GLU A 46 -15.53 -3.93 -3.64
N ASN A 47 -14.60 -3.11 -3.15
CA ASN A 47 -13.21 -2.88 -3.55
C ASN A 47 -12.15 -3.16 -2.46
N LYS A 48 -12.45 -3.89 -1.36
CA LYS A 48 -11.35 -4.56 -0.62
C LYS A 48 -10.91 -5.76 -1.46
N LYS A 49 -10.01 -5.48 -2.41
CA LYS A 49 -9.32 -6.53 -3.16
C LYS A 49 -8.84 -7.59 -2.17
N ALA A 50 -9.13 -8.86 -2.47
CA ALA A 50 -8.67 -9.95 -1.64
C ALA A 50 -7.14 -9.85 -1.50
N LEU A 51 -6.56 -10.31 -0.38
CA LEU A 51 -5.10 -10.23 -0.21
C LEU A 51 -4.36 -10.90 -1.38
N SER A 52 -4.93 -11.95 -1.97
CA SER A 52 -4.44 -12.59 -3.19
C SER A 52 -4.40 -11.63 -4.39
N GLU A 53 -5.45 -10.86 -4.61
CA GLU A 53 -5.53 -9.89 -5.71
C GLU A 53 -4.52 -8.75 -5.50
N ILE A 54 -4.37 -8.27 -4.27
CA ILE A 54 -3.32 -7.28 -3.91
C ILE A 54 -1.93 -7.86 -4.22
N ILE A 55 -1.68 -9.12 -3.87
CA ILE A 55 -0.40 -9.78 -4.14
C ILE A 55 -0.14 -9.86 -5.65
N ASP A 56 -1.13 -10.27 -6.43
CA ASP A 56 -0.98 -10.45 -7.87
C ASP A 56 -0.72 -9.11 -8.58
N GLU A 57 -1.43 -8.05 -8.19
CA GLU A 57 -1.20 -6.69 -8.71
C GLU A 57 0.18 -6.15 -8.35
N VAL A 58 0.60 -6.28 -7.09
CA VAL A 58 1.95 -5.86 -6.67
C VAL A 58 3.02 -6.62 -7.48
N ILE A 59 2.80 -7.90 -7.75
CA ILE A 59 3.72 -8.71 -8.55
C ILE A 59 3.79 -8.21 -9.99
N ASP A 60 2.66 -7.89 -10.62
CA ASP A 60 2.61 -7.44 -12.00
C ASP A 60 3.16 -6.01 -12.17
N GLU A 61 2.92 -5.13 -11.21
CA GLU A 61 3.55 -3.81 -11.13
C GLU A 61 5.07 -3.94 -11.03
N VAL A 62 5.58 -4.80 -10.14
CA VAL A 62 7.03 -5.02 -10.00
C VAL A 62 7.63 -5.65 -11.25
N LYS A 63 6.94 -6.57 -11.93
CA LYS A 63 7.40 -7.11 -13.22
C LYS A 63 7.53 -6.01 -14.27
N THR A 64 6.57 -5.10 -14.33
CA THR A 64 6.59 -3.97 -15.26
C THR A 64 7.74 -3.04 -14.92
N PHE A 65 7.88 -2.65 -13.65
CA PHE A 65 9.00 -1.85 -13.16
C PHE A 65 10.37 -2.44 -13.55
N VAL A 66 10.55 -3.75 -13.37
CA VAL A 66 11.83 -4.42 -13.67
C VAL A 66 12.13 -4.47 -15.17
N LYS A 67 11.11 -4.51 -16.03
CA LYS A 67 11.31 -4.45 -17.49
C LYS A 67 11.72 -3.05 -17.95
N ASP A 68 11.18 -2.02 -17.31
CA ASP A 68 11.39 -0.62 -17.69
C ASP A 68 12.69 -0.03 -17.15
N HIS A 69 13.38 -0.74 -16.25
CA HIS A 69 14.61 -0.28 -15.61
C HIS A 69 15.81 -1.14 -15.98
N PRO A 70 17.00 -0.54 -16.17
CA PRO A 70 18.20 -1.27 -16.54
C PRO A 70 18.74 -2.12 -15.39
N ALA A 71 19.57 -3.11 -15.74
CA ALA A 71 20.39 -3.87 -14.80
C ALA A 71 21.23 -2.95 -13.90
N GLY A 72 21.40 -3.35 -12.64
CA GLY A 72 22.05 -2.55 -11.60
C GLY A 72 21.12 -1.60 -10.85
N THR A 73 19.91 -1.35 -11.34
CA THR A 73 18.93 -0.50 -10.64
C THR A 73 18.54 -1.12 -9.30
N THR A 74 18.55 -0.31 -8.25
CA THR A 74 18.09 -0.69 -6.91
C THR A 74 16.72 -0.11 -6.61
N PHE A 75 15.86 -0.90 -5.97
CA PHE A 75 14.48 -0.50 -5.68
C PHE A 75 13.96 -1.13 -4.39
N ASP A 76 12.87 -0.59 -3.87
CA ASP A 76 12.05 -1.21 -2.83
C ASP A 76 10.60 -1.35 -3.32
N LEU A 77 9.79 -2.16 -2.64
CA LEU A 77 8.38 -2.37 -3.02
C LEU A 77 7.53 -1.10 -2.90
N LEU A 78 7.91 -0.13 -2.06
CA LEU A 78 7.19 1.15 -1.93
C LEU A 78 7.39 2.05 -3.13
N THR A 79 8.52 1.89 -3.82
CA THR A 79 8.89 2.65 -5.01
C THR A 79 8.42 1.96 -6.29
N ALA A 80 8.50 0.63 -6.31
CA ALA A 80 8.18 -0.18 -7.49
C ALA A 80 6.68 -0.53 -7.64
N SER A 81 5.87 -0.32 -6.61
CA SER A 81 4.45 -0.67 -6.62
C SER A 81 3.59 0.38 -5.92
N GLU A 82 2.68 0.99 -6.66
CA GLU A 82 1.69 1.93 -6.12
C GLU A 82 0.66 1.19 -5.26
N THR A 83 0.26 -0.01 -5.67
CA THR A 83 -0.62 -0.87 -4.88
C THR A 83 -0.01 -1.19 -3.52
N PHE A 84 1.28 -1.56 -3.47
CA PHE A 84 1.97 -1.83 -2.20
C PHE A 84 2.08 -0.59 -1.33
N LYS A 85 2.34 0.58 -1.93
CA LYS A 85 2.41 1.88 -1.24
C LYS A 85 1.08 2.26 -0.60
N ASN A 86 -0.05 1.92 -1.22
CA ASN A 86 -1.39 2.26 -0.77
C ASN A 86 -2.00 1.25 0.22
N ILE A 87 -1.35 0.12 0.51
CA ILE A 87 -1.78 -0.77 1.59
C ILE A 87 -1.72 0.00 2.91
N HIS A 88 -2.85 0.20 3.60
CA HIS A 88 -2.87 0.93 4.88
C HIS A 88 -1.90 0.30 5.89
N MET A 89 -1.08 1.14 6.56
CA MET A 89 -0.10 0.70 7.57
C MET A 89 -0.74 0.26 8.88
N VAL A 90 -1.98 0.70 9.14
CA VAL A 90 -2.74 0.40 10.34
C VAL A 90 -4.12 -0.06 9.90
N ALA A 91 -4.57 -1.20 10.42
CA ALA A 91 -5.95 -1.66 10.34
C ALA A 91 -6.44 -1.86 11.78
N ASP A 92 -7.57 -1.26 12.14
CA ASP A 92 -8.17 -1.36 13.49
C ASP A 92 -7.20 -0.98 14.64
N GLY A 93 -6.39 0.07 14.45
CA GLY A 93 -5.40 0.52 15.44
C GLY A 93 -4.20 -0.42 15.63
N LYS A 94 -4.07 -1.47 14.83
CA LYS A 94 -2.95 -2.42 14.85
C LYS A 94 -2.09 -2.31 13.57
N PRO A 95 -0.77 -2.60 13.64
CA PRO A 95 0.05 -2.68 12.44
C PRO A 95 -0.54 -3.67 11.43
N SER A 96 -0.73 -3.22 10.20
CA SER A 96 -1.30 -4.02 9.12
C SER A 96 -0.37 -5.18 8.78
N THR A 97 -0.86 -6.41 8.98
CA THR A 97 -0.15 -7.65 8.61
C THR A 97 -0.05 -7.84 7.09
N ASN A 98 -0.87 -7.12 6.31
CA ASN A 98 -0.94 -7.27 4.86
C ASN A 98 0.38 -6.88 4.18
N ARG A 99 1.00 -5.75 4.54
CA ARG A 99 2.31 -5.34 3.97
C ARG A 99 3.40 -6.37 4.26
N ALA A 100 3.43 -6.88 5.49
CA ALA A 100 4.40 -7.90 5.88
C ALA A 100 4.20 -9.21 5.09
N THR A 101 2.95 -9.62 4.91
CA THR A 101 2.60 -10.82 4.12
C THR A 101 2.98 -10.66 2.66
N VAL A 102 2.63 -9.54 2.02
CA VAL A 102 2.99 -9.27 0.62
C VAL A 102 4.51 -9.27 0.45
N GLY A 103 5.25 -8.59 1.33
CA GLY A 103 6.71 -8.58 1.29
C GLY A 103 7.34 -9.97 1.46
N LYS A 104 6.78 -10.82 2.34
CA LYS A 104 7.23 -12.20 2.53
C LYS A 104 6.97 -13.06 1.29
N ILE A 105 5.81 -12.90 0.65
CA ILE A 105 5.44 -13.65 -0.55
C ILE A 105 6.29 -13.20 -1.74
N PHE A 106 6.52 -11.90 -1.92
CA PHE A 106 7.40 -11.41 -2.95
C PHE A 106 8.83 -11.96 -2.78
N ALA A 107 9.37 -11.91 -1.55
CA ALA A 107 10.70 -12.45 -1.25
C ALA A 107 10.83 -13.95 -1.56
N SER A 108 9.76 -14.75 -1.43
CA SER A 108 9.77 -16.19 -1.74
C SER A 108 9.71 -16.51 -3.24
N LYS A 109 9.35 -15.51 -4.07
CA LYS A 109 9.35 -15.58 -5.54
C LYS A 109 10.68 -15.14 -6.17
N LEU A 110 11.59 -14.52 -5.41
CA LEU A 110 12.91 -14.16 -5.91
C LEU A 110 13.70 -15.39 -6.36
N GLY A 111 14.47 -15.25 -7.44
CA GLY A 111 15.23 -16.37 -8.02
C GLY A 111 14.38 -17.36 -8.81
N LYS A 112 13.08 -17.10 -8.98
CA LYS A 112 12.14 -17.93 -9.75
C LYS A 112 11.50 -17.12 -10.87
N ASP A 113 11.14 -17.81 -11.95
CA ASP A 113 10.36 -17.29 -13.09
C ASP A 113 10.75 -15.86 -13.52
N SER A 114 9.81 -14.92 -13.43
CA SER A 114 9.97 -13.51 -13.82
C SER A 114 10.89 -12.69 -12.91
N PHE A 115 11.39 -13.26 -11.81
CA PHE A 115 12.23 -12.58 -10.82
C PHE A 115 13.59 -13.28 -10.61
N LYS A 116 14.05 -14.05 -11.60
CA LYS A 116 15.38 -14.68 -11.60
C LYS A 116 16.52 -13.66 -11.59
N ASN A 117 16.30 -12.51 -12.20
CA ASN A 117 17.25 -11.41 -12.30
C ASN A 117 17.09 -10.39 -11.16
N ILE A 118 16.58 -10.79 -9.99
CA ILE A 118 16.41 -9.89 -8.85
C ILE A 118 17.03 -10.50 -7.60
N VAL A 119 17.83 -9.72 -6.89
CA VAL A 119 18.49 -10.13 -5.65
C VAL A 119 18.21 -9.15 -4.52
N ILE A 120 18.22 -9.67 -3.28
CA ILE A 120 18.20 -8.82 -2.08
C ILE A 120 19.58 -8.20 -1.90
N VAL A 121 19.63 -6.88 -1.78
CA VAL A 121 20.87 -6.19 -1.44
C VAL A 121 21.18 -6.43 0.03
N ARG A 122 22.41 -6.89 0.29
CA ARG A 122 22.93 -7.07 1.65
C ARG A 122 23.98 -6.02 1.96
N THR A 123 24.12 -5.72 3.23
CA THR A 123 25.21 -4.92 3.80
C THR A 123 26.51 -5.73 3.82
N GLU A 124 27.64 -5.08 4.06
CA GLU A 124 28.96 -5.72 4.17
C GLU A 124 29.00 -6.81 5.27
N THR A 125 28.15 -6.67 6.29
CA THR A 125 28.01 -7.65 7.38
C THR A 125 27.06 -8.81 7.04
N GLY A 126 26.50 -8.85 5.82
CA GLY A 126 25.59 -9.90 5.35
C GLY A 126 24.12 -9.71 5.75
N ALA A 127 23.79 -8.69 6.54
CA ALA A 127 22.42 -8.33 6.90
C ALA A 127 21.67 -7.69 5.72
N ILE A 128 20.34 -7.83 5.68
CA ILE A 128 19.49 -7.23 4.63
C ILE A 128 19.64 -5.70 4.66
N LYS A 129 20.03 -5.11 3.53
CA LYS A 129 20.12 -3.66 3.39
C LYS A 129 18.71 -3.08 3.30
N ARG A 130 18.47 -2.00 4.05
CA ARG A 130 17.22 -1.27 4.03
C ARG A 130 17.32 -0.04 3.13
N SER A 131 16.23 0.31 2.45
CA SER A 131 16.09 1.58 1.74
C SER A 131 15.90 2.74 2.72
N PRO A 132 15.95 4.01 2.26
CA PRO A 132 15.60 5.17 3.09
C PRO A 132 14.21 5.05 3.73
N ASN A 133 13.27 4.36 3.08
CA ASN A 133 11.93 4.08 3.58
C ASN A 133 11.89 2.95 4.63
N ARG A 134 13.05 2.47 5.11
CA ARG A 134 13.21 1.31 5.99
C ARG A 134 12.65 0.00 5.39
N ALA A 135 12.43 -0.05 4.08
CA ALA A 135 11.97 -1.25 3.37
C ALA A 135 13.16 -2.12 2.93
N THR A 136 12.93 -3.40 2.61
CA THR A 136 13.96 -4.27 2.02
C THR A 136 14.41 -3.71 0.67
N LEU A 137 15.72 -3.61 0.45
CA LEU A 137 16.28 -3.14 -0.81
C LEU A 137 16.60 -4.32 -1.74
N TYR A 138 16.15 -4.23 -2.98
CA TYR A 138 16.38 -5.19 -4.06
C TYR A 138 17.24 -4.57 -5.17
N ARG A 139 17.84 -5.40 -6.01
CA ARG A 139 18.62 -4.99 -7.18
C ARG A 139 18.31 -5.88 -8.37
N ILE A 140 18.16 -5.25 -9.53
CA ILE A 140 18.06 -5.93 -10.83
C ILE A 140 19.48 -6.36 -11.25
N LEU A 141 19.66 -7.63 -11.59
CA LEU A 141 20.89 -8.20 -12.11
C LEU A 141 21.08 -7.87 -13.59
#